data_AF-K2CP96-F1
#
_entry.id   AF-K2CP96-F1
#
_cell.length_a   1.000
_cell.length_b   1.000
_cell.length_c   1.000
_cell.angle_alpha   90.00
_cell.angle_beta   90.00
_cell.angle_gamma   90.00
#
_symmetry.space_group_name_H-M   'P 1'
#
loop_
_entity.id
_entity.type
_entity.pdbx_description
1 polymer ?
#
loop_
_entity_poly.entity_id
_entity_poly.type
_entity_poly.pdbx_seq_one_letter_code
_entity_poly.pdbx_strand_id
1 'polypeptide(L)'
;MTVLLIFLPTSLKATSDPQLEWPITFTKPWNKLSSTFGPRLQASENYRYDFHRGIDIPGDRADKVVAAADGTVFRVYSDNDPASPYYSSGTTIIVRHHFEQPWYFHGQAQTTYYSLYMHLASVATNLTEGQSVQAGDTLGYIGKSGDTNFSHLHFEIRVGTTCSLEAACNTTGFDPHINPLTFLTYPQNNHLGLQVSSQATALQLRLKISRRELDVNRVIVTSYNHSAQPMQTKTLNFNTRHGLAAQSTTTLDQANYNGLTLQPQKFSARSKNEILNLTYNDFLTDAVGHAHIKIYDVHGNLIAHKRYQR
;
A
#
# COMPACT_ATOMS: atom_id res chain seq x y z
N MET A 1 -11.41 3.91 -54.40
CA MET A 1 -10.80 4.22 -53.10
C MET A 1 -11.92 4.38 -52.09
N THR A 2 -12.14 3.39 -51.24
CA THR A 2 -13.19 3.43 -50.21
C THR A 2 -12.49 3.60 -48.87
N VAL A 3 -12.68 4.74 -48.22
CA VAL A 3 -12.12 5.03 -46.90
C VAL A 3 -12.99 4.32 -45.86
N LEU A 4 -12.42 3.31 -45.20
CA LEU A 4 -13.05 2.63 -44.08
C LEU A 4 -12.90 3.50 -42.83
N LEU A 5 -13.96 4.23 -42.46
CA LEU A 5 -14.04 4.87 -41.14
C LEU A 5 -14.22 3.79 -40.07
N ILE A 6 -13.16 3.53 -39.32
CA ILE A 6 -13.22 2.70 -38.11
C ILE A 6 -13.78 3.59 -37.00
N PHE A 7 -15.03 3.36 -36.62
CA PHE A 7 -15.59 3.90 -35.37
C PHE A 7 -14.85 3.24 -34.20
N LEU A 8 -14.06 4.02 -33.46
CA LEU A 8 -13.54 3.61 -32.15
C LEU A 8 -14.72 3.57 -31.17
N PRO A 9 -15.02 2.44 -30.52
CA PRO A 9 -16.06 2.39 -29.50
C PRO A 9 -15.65 3.28 -28.33
N THR A 10 -16.49 4.28 -28.04
CA THR A 10 -16.47 5.05 -26.82
C THR A 10 -16.86 4.15 -25.63
N SER A 11 -16.04 4.17 -24.59
CA SER A 11 -16.14 3.42 -23.33
C SER A 11 -15.67 1.95 -23.34
N LEU A 12 -14.38 1.74 -23.13
CA LEU A 12 -13.90 0.56 -22.41
C LEU A 12 -14.43 0.68 -20.98
N LYS A 13 -15.32 -0.23 -20.57
CA LYS A 13 -15.62 -0.47 -19.15
C LYS A 13 -14.28 -0.64 -18.41
N ALA A 14 -14.16 0.03 -17.27
CA ALA A 14 -13.02 -0.12 -16.38
C ALA A 14 -12.73 -1.61 -16.16
N THR A 15 -11.47 -1.98 -16.33
CA THR A 15 -10.93 -3.28 -15.92
C THR A 15 -11.34 -3.49 -14.47
N SER A 16 -12.20 -4.46 -14.18
CA SER A 16 -12.48 -4.79 -12.77
C SER A 16 -11.19 -5.31 -12.17
N ASP A 17 -10.65 -4.58 -11.20
CA ASP A 17 -9.54 -5.04 -10.38
C ASP A 17 -9.86 -6.44 -9.82
N PRO A 18 -8.87 -7.33 -9.64
CA PRO A 18 -9.14 -8.61 -9.00
C PRO A 18 -9.72 -8.38 -7.61
N GLN A 19 -10.79 -9.09 -7.30
CA GLN A 19 -11.39 -9.06 -5.97
C GLN A 19 -10.80 -10.20 -5.15
N LEU A 20 -10.08 -9.84 -4.08
CA LEU A 20 -9.47 -10.79 -3.17
C LEU A 20 -10.34 -11.02 -1.93
N GLU A 21 -10.34 -12.26 -1.48
CA GLU A 21 -10.79 -12.63 -0.14
C GLU A 21 -9.75 -12.17 0.89
N TRP A 22 -10.21 -11.87 2.11
CA TRP A 22 -9.29 -11.62 3.20
C TRP A 22 -8.48 -12.88 3.50
N PRO A 23 -7.15 -12.76 3.73
CA PRO A 23 -6.26 -13.91 3.93
C PRO A 23 -6.42 -14.57 5.31
N ILE A 24 -7.52 -14.27 6.01
CA ILE A 24 -7.86 -14.74 7.35
C ILE A 24 -9.36 -14.98 7.44
N THR A 25 -9.76 -15.85 8.36
CA THR A 25 -11.16 -16.29 8.49
C THR A 25 -11.99 -15.48 9.51
N PHE A 26 -11.42 -14.40 10.08
CA PHE A 26 -12.14 -13.59 11.07
C PHE A 26 -13.24 -12.75 10.44
N THR A 27 -14.28 -12.47 11.22
CA THR A 27 -15.28 -11.47 10.82
C THR A 27 -14.70 -10.06 10.87
N LYS A 28 -14.94 -9.26 9.83
CA LYS A 28 -14.58 -7.83 9.73
C LYS A 28 -13.09 -7.54 10.00
N PRO A 29 -12.18 -8.20 9.28
CA PRO A 29 -10.73 -8.13 9.51
C PRO A 29 -10.13 -6.72 9.34
N TRP A 30 -10.72 -5.88 8.49
CA TRP A 30 -10.36 -4.47 8.34
C TRP A 30 -10.39 -3.68 9.67
N ASN A 31 -11.20 -4.08 10.64
CA ASN A 31 -11.24 -3.43 11.96
C ASN A 31 -10.08 -3.85 12.88
N LYS A 32 -9.28 -4.85 12.52
CA LYS A 32 -8.23 -5.40 13.38
C LYS A 32 -6.82 -4.94 13.03
N LEU A 33 -6.60 -4.32 11.86
CA LEU A 33 -5.27 -3.96 11.38
C LEU A 33 -4.41 -3.25 12.45
N SER A 34 -3.21 -3.75 12.69
CA SER A 34 -2.24 -3.13 13.61
C SER A 34 -1.29 -2.19 12.90
N SER A 35 -1.06 -2.41 11.60
CA SER A 35 -0.23 -1.57 10.75
C SER A 35 -0.84 -1.51 9.36
N THR A 36 -0.76 -0.34 8.73
CA THR A 36 -1.27 -0.06 7.38
C THR A 36 -0.16 -0.05 6.37
N PHE A 37 -0.52 -0.06 5.09
CA PHE A 37 0.44 0.13 4.01
C PHE A 37 0.87 1.60 3.95
N GLY A 38 2.17 1.86 3.81
CA GLY A 38 2.72 3.20 3.73
C GLY A 38 3.58 3.62 4.93
N PRO A 39 3.86 4.93 5.07
CA PRO A 39 4.67 5.46 6.15
C PRO A 39 4.15 5.11 7.53
N ARG A 40 4.97 4.50 8.38
CA ARG A 40 4.59 4.20 9.78
C ARG A 40 5.73 4.46 10.76
N LEU A 41 5.44 4.23 12.04
CA LEU A 41 6.43 4.08 13.09
C LEU A 41 6.45 2.61 13.53
N GLN A 42 7.48 1.87 13.15
CA GLN A 42 7.63 0.45 13.42
C GLN A 42 7.87 0.19 14.91
N ALA A 43 6.84 -0.32 15.59
CA ALA A 43 6.87 -0.51 17.03
C ALA A 43 7.91 -1.56 17.48
N SER A 44 8.27 -2.54 16.62
CA SER A 44 9.28 -3.55 16.95
C SER A 44 10.70 -2.99 17.02
N GLU A 45 10.96 -1.85 16.37
CA GLU A 45 12.28 -1.23 16.26
C GLU A 45 12.29 0.16 16.91
N ASN A 46 11.76 0.26 18.14
CA ASN A 46 11.72 1.51 18.91
C ASN A 46 11.11 2.70 18.15
N TYR A 47 10.03 2.44 17.39
CA TYR A 47 9.32 3.45 16.59
C TYR A 47 10.19 4.11 15.52
N ARG A 48 11.13 3.37 14.93
CA ARG A 48 11.82 3.77 13.70
C ARG A 48 10.78 4.02 12.60
N TYR A 49 11.02 5.04 11.78
CA TYR A 49 10.25 5.26 10.55
C TYR A 49 10.61 4.20 9.50
N ASP A 50 9.61 3.64 8.87
CA ASP A 50 9.74 2.81 7.67
C ASP A 50 8.54 3.02 6.73
N PHE A 51 8.70 2.62 5.48
CA PHE A 51 7.57 2.44 4.58
C PHE A 51 7.10 0.99 4.64
N HIS A 52 5.92 0.76 5.19
CA HIS A 52 5.34 -0.56 5.33
C HIS A 52 4.77 -1.07 4.00
N ARG A 53 5.26 -2.23 3.55
CA ARG A 53 5.00 -2.80 2.22
C ARG A 53 3.82 -3.77 2.16
N GLY A 54 3.08 -3.87 3.25
CA GLY A 54 1.88 -4.69 3.39
C GLY A 54 0.92 -4.12 4.42
N ILE A 55 0.10 -5.00 4.99
CA ILE A 55 -0.74 -4.74 6.16
C ILE A 55 -0.47 -5.79 7.23
N ASP A 56 -0.54 -5.37 8.49
CA ASP A 56 -0.39 -6.29 9.62
C ASP A 56 -1.76 -6.59 10.21
N ILE A 57 -2.12 -7.87 10.26
CA ILE A 57 -3.40 -8.39 10.72
C ILE A 57 -3.17 -9.21 12.00
N PRO A 58 -3.46 -8.65 13.19
CA PRO A 58 -3.37 -9.39 14.44
C PRO A 58 -4.31 -10.58 14.48
N GLY A 59 -3.81 -11.69 15.01
CA GLY A 59 -4.57 -12.90 15.28
C GLY A 59 -3.85 -13.74 16.33
N ASP A 60 -4.51 -14.76 16.82
CA ASP A 60 -3.93 -15.70 17.74
C ASP A 60 -3.06 -16.71 16.99
N ARG A 61 -2.07 -17.28 17.67
CA ARG A 61 -1.26 -18.35 17.08
C ARG A 61 -2.17 -19.51 16.72
N ALA A 62 -1.94 -20.12 15.56
CA ALA A 62 -2.76 -21.19 14.99
C ALA A 62 -4.08 -20.74 14.33
N ASP A 63 -4.40 -19.45 14.30
CA ASP A 63 -5.49 -18.97 13.45
C ASP A 63 -5.18 -19.25 11.97
N LYS A 64 -6.19 -19.70 11.21
CA LYS A 64 -6.02 -20.07 9.81
C LYS A 64 -5.69 -18.87 8.93
N VAL A 65 -4.63 -19.03 8.14
CA VAL A 65 -4.29 -18.17 7.01
C VAL A 65 -4.69 -18.89 5.73
N VAL A 66 -5.45 -18.19 4.89
CA VAL A 66 -6.04 -18.75 3.67
C VAL A 66 -5.58 -18.01 2.43
N ALA A 67 -5.64 -18.66 1.28
CA ALA A 67 -5.33 -18.04 -0.01
C ALA A 67 -6.35 -16.94 -0.30
N ALA A 68 -5.85 -15.73 -0.60
CA ALA A 68 -6.67 -14.56 -0.91
C ALA A 68 -7.35 -14.65 -2.29
N ALA A 69 -6.80 -15.47 -3.20
CA ALA A 69 -7.37 -15.77 -4.51
C ALA A 69 -6.82 -17.09 -5.04
N ASP A 70 -7.46 -17.58 -6.11
CA ASP A 70 -6.98 -18.70 -6.90
C ASP A 70 -5.57 -18.44 -7.43
N GLY A 71 -4.73 -19.47 -7.43
CA GLY A 71 -3.37 -19.32 -7.90
C GLY A 71 -2.53 -20.58 -7.75
N THR A 72 -1.23 -20.39 -7.72
CA THR A 72 -0.24 -21.46 -7.56
C THR A 72 0.72 -21.08 -6.45
N VAL A 73 0.98 -22.00 -5.52
CA VAL A 73 2.01 -21.84 -4.48
C VAL A 73 3.35 -21.66 -5.20
N PHE A 74 3.85 -20.43 -5.17
CA PHE A 74 5.05 -20.04 -5.90
C PHE A 74 6.30 -20.40 -5.10
N ARG A 75 6.33 -20.05 -3.82
CA ARG A 75 7.43 -20.35 -2.91
C ARG A 75 6.95 -20.57 -1.48
N VAL A 76 7.69 -21.39 -0.74
CA VAL A 76 7.55 -21.59 0.69
C VAL A 76 8.92 -21.49 1.33
N TYR A 77 9.10 -20.55 2.24
CA TYR A 77 10.31 -20.40 3.05
C TYR A 77 10.00 -20.76 4.49
N SER A 78 10.86 -21.55 5.13
CA SER A 78 10.78 -21.78 6.57
C SER A 78 11.37 -20.59 7.35
N ASP A 79 11.08 -20.52 8.65
CA ASP A 79 11.76 -19.57 9.53
C ASP A 79 13.28 -19.75 9.48
N ASN A 80 14.02 -18.64 9.34
CA ASN A 80 15.48 -18.60 9.14
C ASN A 80 15.99 -19.38 7.92
N ASP A 81 15.16 -19.60 6.89
CA ASP A 81 15.60 -20.21 5.64
C ASP A 81 16.67 -19.34 4.94
N PRO A 82 17.90 -19.83 4.74
CA PRO A 82 18.97 -19.07 4.11
C PRO A 82 18.72 -18.75 2.63
N ALA A 83 17.78 -19.45 1.99
CA ALA A 83 17.34 -19.16 0.62
C ALA A 83 16.27 -18.06 0.55
N SER A 84 15.72 -17.65 1.70
CA SER A 84 14.75 -16.55 1.76
C SER A 84 15.47 -15.20 1.55
N PRO A 85 15.10 -14.41 0.53
CA PRO A 85 15.65 -13.06 0.36
C PRO A 85 15.00 -12.05 1.32
N TYR A 86 14.12 -12.49 2.22
CA TYR A 86 13.32 -11.65 3.12
C TYR A 86 13.71 -11.94 4.58
N TYR A 87 14.88 -11.44 5.00
CA TYR A 87 15.55 -11.82 6.25
C TYR A 87 14.72 -11.68 7.55
N SER A 88 13.67 -10.85 7.58
CA SER A 88 12.81 -10.63 8.75
C SER A 88 11.43 -11.30 8.65
N SER A 89 11.09 -11.91 7.50
CA SER A 89 9.73 -12.39 7.20
C SER A 89 9.33 -13.66 7.98
N GLY A 90 10.30 -14.43 8.48
CA GLY A 90 10.06 -15.73 9.08
C GLY A 90 9.46 -16.73 8.09
N THR A 91 8.65 -17.68 8.60
CA THR A 91 7.95 -18.63 7.72
C THR A 91 7.02 -17.87 6.78
N THR A 92 7.24 -18.05 5.48
CA THR A 92 6.60 -17.27 4.42
C THR A 92 6.05 -18.16 3.33
N ILE A 93 4.82 -17.90 2.92
CA ILE A 93 4.21 -18.51 1.74
C ILE A 93 3.99 -17.42 0.70
N ILE A 94 4.27 -17.72 -0.57
CA ILE A 94 4.00 -16.83 -1.70
C ILE A 94 3.10 -17.56 -2.68
N VAL A 95 1.98 -16.95 -3.05
CA VAL A 95 1.08 -17.47 -4.08
C VAL A 95 1.16 -16.56 -5.30
N ARG A 96 1.36 -17.14 -6.49
CA ARG A 96 1.30 -16.43 -7.77
C ARG A 96 -0.11 -16.52 -8.33
N HIS A 97 -0.59 -15.39 -8.81
CA HIS A 97 -1.91 -15.20 -9.41
C HIS A 97 -1.78 -14.60 -10.81
N HIS A 98 -2.88 -14.60 -11.54
CA HIS A 98 -2.99 -13.99 -12.86
C HIS A 98 -4.09 -12.94 -12.85
N PHE A 99 -3.83 -11.80 -13.50
CA PHE A 99 -4.90 -10.86 -13.81
C PHE A 99 -5.70 -11.39 -15.01
N GLU A 100 -7.02 -11.22 -14.98
CA GLU A 100 -7.89 -11.57 -16.12
C GLU A 100 -7.58 -10.72 -17.37
N GLN A 101 -7.16 -9.48 -17.15
CA GLN A 101 -6.72 -8.53 -18.18
C GLN A 101 -5.40 -7.89 -17.74
N PRO A 102 -4.54 -7.45 -18.68
CA PRO A 102 -3.30 -6.78 -18.30
C PRO A 102 -3.56 -5.59 -17.38
N TRP A 103 -2.93 -5.60 -16.21
CA TRP A 103 -3.03 -4.54 -15.22
C TRP A 103 -1.82 -3.61 -15.34
N TYR A 104 -2.04 -2.30 -15.47
CA TYR A 104 -0.95 -1.36 -15.75
C TYR A 104 -0.32 -0.83 -14.46
N PHE A 105 0.96 -1.13 -14.27
CA PHE A 105 1.74 -0.65 -13.14
C PHE A 105 3.04 -0.03 -13.64
N HIS A 106 3.36 1.19 -13.18
CA HIS A 106 4.51 1.96 -13.67
C HIS A 106 4.56 2.10 -15.21
N GLY A 107 3.40 2.21 -15.85
CA GLY A 107 3.30 2.31 -17.32
C GLY A 107 3.54 1.01 -18.07
N GLN A 108 3.73 -0.11 -17.36
CA GLN A 108 3.96 -1.43 -17.92
C GLN A 108 2.74 -2.32 -17.70
N ALA A 109 2.35 -3.08 -18.72
CA ALA A 109 1.31 -4.08 -18.62
C ALA A 109 1.81 -5.31 -17.85
N GLN A 110 1.09 -5.70 -16.79
CA GLN A 110 1.43 -6.83 -15.94
C GLN A 110 0.32 -7.89 -16.04
N THR A 111 0.69 -9.15 -16.19
CA THR A 111 -0.26 -10.27 -16.28
C THR A 111 -0.32 -11.10 -15.01
N THR A 112 0.61 -10.87 -14.08
CA THR A 112 0.73 -11.62 -12.83
C THR A 112 0.80 -10.67 -11.63
N TYR A 113 0.36 -11.17 -10.49
CA TYR A 113 0.62 -10.59 -9.18
C TYR A 113 0.86 -11.70 -8.17
N TYR A 114 1.36 -11.33 -7.00
CA TYR A 114 1.74 -12.26 -5.94
C TYR A 114 1.13 -11.81 -4.63
N SER A 115 0.65 -12.75 -3.83
CA SER A 115 0.31 -12.52 -2.43
C SER A 115 1.36 -13.17 -1.54
N LEU A 116 1.83 -12.45 -0.53
CA LEU A 116 2.82 -12.95 0.43
C LEU A 116 2.20 -13.00 1.83
N TYR A 117 2.44 -14.11 2.52
CA TYR A 117 1.90 -14.42 3.83
C TYR A 117 3.07 -14.72 4.76
N MET A 118 3.42 -13.76 5.63
CA MET A 118 4.64 -13.81 6.45
C MET A 118 4.32 -13.97 7.95
N HIS A 119 5.38 -14.21 8.73
CA HIS A 119 5.34 -14.46 10.18
C HIS A 119 4.54 -15.71 10.61
N LEU A 120 4.37 -16.68 9.71
CA LEU A 120 3.54 -17.85 9.99
C LEU A 120 4.15 -18.76 11.07
N ALA A 121 3.30 -19.39 11.89
CA ALA A 121 3.76 -20.38 12.85
C ALA A 121 4.14 -21.69 12.17
N SER A 122 3.43 -22.02 11.08
CA SER A 122 3.61 -23.25 10.32
C SER A 122 2.84 -23.17 9.00
N VAL A 123 3.31 -23.93 8.02
CA VAL A 123 2.65 -24.19 6.75
C VAL A 123 1.66 -25.35 6.90
N ALA A 124 0.57 -25.37 6.14
CA ALA A 124 -0.38 -26.48 6.14
C ALA A 124 0.29 -27.78 5.64
N THR A 125 -0.03 -28.92 6.26
CA THR A 125 0.69 -30.20 6.08
C THR A 125 0.79 -30.67 4.63
N ASN A 126 -0.19 -30.36 3.78
CA ASN A 126 -0.24 -30.81 2.39
C ASN A 126 0.09 -29.69 1.39
N LEU A 127 0.58 -28.53 1.85
CA LEU A 127 0.91 -27.43 0.95
C LEU A 127 2.31 -27.62 0.38
N THR A 128 2.43 -27.69 -0.94
CA THR A 128 3.72 -27.82 -1.64
C THR A 128 3.89 -26.76 -2.73
N GLU A 129 5.13 -26.34 -3.00
CA GLU A 129 5.41 -25.47 -4.14
C GLU A 129 4.93 -26.10 -5.46
N GLY A 130 4.37 -25.28 -6.35
CA GLY A 130 3.77 -25.71 -7.61
C GLY A 130 2.32 -26.18 -7.50
N GLN A 131 1.78 -26.35 -6.28
CA GLN A 131 0.39 -26.73 -6.07
C GLN A 131 -0.58 -25.60 -6.45
N SER A 132 -1.67 -25.92 -7.13
CA SER A 132 -2.81 -25.02 -7.30
C SER A 132 -3.61 -24.89 -6.01
N VAL A 133 -4.00 -23.66 -5.68
CA VAL A 133 -4.86 -23.33 -4.54
C VAL A 133 -6.04 -22.49 -5.03
N GLN A 134 -7.18 -22.67 -4.38
CA GLN A 134 -8.37 -21.83 -4.55
C GLN A 134 -8.46 -20.79 -3.43
N ALA A 135 -9.15 -19.68 -3.70
CA ALA A 135 -9.48 -18.70 -2.67
C ALA A 135 -10.12 -19.40 -1.46
N GLY A 136 -9.63 -19.13 -0.25
CA GLY A 136 -10.10 -19.76 0.99
C GLY A 136 -9.39 -21.06 1.38
N ASP A 137 -8.56 -21.66 0.51
CA ASP A 137 -7.74 -22.82 0.87
C ASP A 137 -6.77 -22.47 1.99
N THR A 138 -6.64 -23.35 2.99
CA THR A 138 -5.72 -23.13 4.11
C THR A 138 -4.28 -23.27 3.64
N LEU A 139 -3.52 -22.18 3.75
CA LEU A 139 -2.10 -22.14 3.42
C LEU A 139 -1.23 -22.45 4.64
N GLY A 140 -1.65 -21.97 5.80
CA GLY A 140 -0.89 -22.10 7.03
C GLY A 140 -1.59 -21.41 8.18
N TYR A 141 -0.80 -21.00 9.16
CA TYR A 141 -1.34 -20.51 10.41
C TYR A 141 -0.57 -19.31 10.94
N ILE A 142 -1.30 -18.35 11.52
CA ILE A 142 -0.72 -17.15 12.13
C ILE A 142 0.30 -17.55 13.19
N GLY A 143 1.42 -16.82 13.21
CA GLY A 143 2.49 -17.01 14.17
C GLY A 143 3.22 -15.74 14.51
N LYS A 144 4.46 -15.94 14.96
CA LYS A 144 5.41 -14.93 15.43
C LYS A 144 6.85 -15.32 15.02
N SER A 145 7.01 -15.96 13.86
CA SER A 145 8.34 -16.27 13.30
C SER A 145 8.98 -15.03 12.68
N GLY A 146 10.29 -15.02 12.47
CA GLY A 146 11.01 -13.85 11.98
C GLY A 146 11.08 -12.70 13.00
N ASP A 147 11.27 -11.47 12.52
CA ASP A 147 11.48 -10.31 13.38
C ASP A 147 10.15 -9.63 13.74
N THR A 148 9.47 -10.14 14.77
CA THR A 148 8.26 -9.53 15.31
C THR A 148 8.07 -9.76 16.81
N ASN A 149 7.41 -8.81 17.47
CA ASN A 149 7.16 -8.84 18.91
C ASN A 149 5.81 -9.46 19.30
N PHE A 150 4.91 -9.71 18.35
CA PHE A 150 3.57 -10.26 18.63
C PHE A 150 3.02 -11.10 17.47
N SER A 151 2.01 -11.93 17.75
CA SER A 151 1.43 -12.81 16.75
C SER A 151 0.56 -12.03 15.77
N HIS A 152 0.85 -12.15 14.47
CA HIS A 152 0.09 -11.50 13.41
C HIS A 152 0.43 -12.13 12.05
N LEU A 153 -0.40 -11.84 11.04
CA LEU A 153 -0.08 -12.04 9.64
C LEU A 153 0.39 -10.70 9.04
N HIS A 154 1.60 -10.68 8.49
CA HIS A 154 1.99 -9.63 7.56
C HIS A 154 1.61 -10.08 6.14
N PHE A 155 0.76 -9.29 5.49
CA PHE A 155 0.19 -9.62 4.19
C PHE A 155 0.52 -8.55 3.16
N GLU A 156 1.06 -8.98 2.02
CA GLU A 156 1.43 -8.09 0.92
C GLU A 156 0.77 -8.52 -0.38
N ILE A 157 0.62 -7.54 -1.28
CA ILE A 157 0.40 -7.79 -2.70
C ILE A 157 1.54 -7.15 -3.48
N ARG A 158 2.12 -7.92 -4.41
CA ARG A 158 3.18 -7.46 -5.32
C ARG A 158 2.77 -7.66 -6.76
N VAL A 159 2.93 -6.63 -7.59
CA VAL A 159 2.50 -6.65 -8.99
C VAL A 159 3.67 -7.00 -9.90
N GLY A 160 3.48 -7.98 -10.80
CA GLY A 160 4.43 -8.39 -11.83
C GLY A 160 5.61 -9.24 -11.34
N THR A 161 6.18 -8.92 -10.18
CA THR A 161 7.38 -9.58 -9.66
C THR A 161 7.40 -9.68 -8.15
N THR A 162 8.06 -10.71 -7.61
CA THR A 162 8.43 -10.78 -6.20
C THR A 162 9.72 -10.03 -5.91
N CYS A 163 10.53 -9.70 -6.92
CA CYS A 163 11.77 -8.96 -6.72
C CYS A 163 11.49 -7.50 -6.33
N SER A 164 11.83 -7.18 -5.09
CA SER A 164 11.61 -5.87 -4.50
C SER A 164 12.93 -5.24 -4.03
N LEU A 165 12.84 -4.00 -3.53
CA LEU A 165 13.97 -3.33 -2.89
C LEU A 165 14.47 -4.10 -1.66
N GLU A 166 13.58 -4.73 -0.89
CA GLU A 166 13.94 -5.56 0.27
C GLU A 166 14.63 -6.86 -0.13
N ALA A 167 14.21 -7.47 -1.25
CA ALA A 167 14.82 -8.69 -1.77
C ALA A 167 16.21 -8.48 -2.40
N ALA A 168 16.65 -7.21 -2.53
CA ALA A 168 17.86 -6.81 -3.25
C ALA A 168 17.98 -7.38 -4.69
N CYS A 169 16.86 -7.74 -5.32
CA CYS A 169 16.81 -8.27 -6.69
C CYS A 169 15.95 -7.41 -7.63
N ASN A 170 15.64 -6.17 -7.25
CA ASN A 170 14.83 -5.27 -8.06
C ASN A 170 15.52 -4.93 -9.39
N THR A 171 15.13 -5.64 -10.44
CA THR A 171 15.59 -5.44 -11.83
C THR A 171 14.57 -4.68 -12.68
N THR A 172 13.36 -4.44 -12.18
CA THR A 172 12.26 -3.80 -12.93
C THR A 172 12.27 -2.27 -12.83
N GLY A 173 13.03 -1.72 -11.88
CA GLY A 173 13.15 -0.28 -11.68
C GLY A 173 12.01 0.34 -10.86
N PHE A 174 11.17 -0.48 -10.20
CA PHE A 174 10.12 -0.02 -9.29
C PHE A 174 9.92 -0.96 -8.10
N ASP A 175 9.36 -0.46 -7.01
CA ASP A 175 8.96 -1.28 -5.86
C ASP A 175 7.61 -1.96 -6.15
N PRO A 176 7.49 -3.30 -6.21
CA PRO A 176 6.30 -3.98 -6.73
C PRO A 176 5.10 -3.96 -5.77
N HIS A 177 5.31 -3.55 -4.52
CA HIS A 177 4.29 -3.62 -3.48
C HIS A 177 3.18 -2.58 -3.69
N ILE A 178 1.95 -3.03 -3.55
CA ILE A 178 0.74 -2.20 -3.61
C ILE A 178 -0.06 -2.37 -2.32
N ASN A 179 -0.82 -1.35 -1.92
CA ASN A 179 -1.72 -1.45 -0.78
C ASN A 179 -2.70 -2.62 -1.00
N PRO A 180 -2.72 -3.67 -0.15
CA PRO A 180 -3.63 -4.81 -0.30
C PRO A 180 -5.11 -4.42 -0.32
N LEU A 181 -5.48 -3.28 0.29
CA LEU A 181 -6.83 -2.72 0.21
C LEU A 181 -7.24 -2.30 -1.21
N THR A 182 -6.31 -2.24 -2.16
CA THR A 182 -6.66 -2.07 -3.59
C THR A 182 -7.57 -3.21 -4.09
N PHE A 183 -7.40 -4.42 -3.54
CA PHE A 183 -8.08 -5.63 -4.01
C PHE A 183 -8.95 -6.31 -2.95
N LEU A 184 -8.73 -6.03 -1.67
CA LEU A 184 -9.54 -6.56 -0.57
C LEU A 184 -10.85 -5.79 -0.42
N THR A 185 -11.91 -6.49 0.00
CA THR A 185 -13.20 -5.87 0.27
C THR A 185 -13.26 -5.24 1.67
N TYR A 186 -13.74 -4.00 1.79
CA TYR A 186 -13.97 -3.34 3.07
C TYR A 186 -15.08 -2.30 2.93
N PRO A 187 -15.72 -1.88 4.04
CA PRO A 187 -16.72 -0.82 3.98
C PRO A 187 -16.09 0.51 3.57
N GLN A 188 -16.51 1.06 2.43
CA GLN A 188 -16.14 2.40 1.99
C GLN A 188 -17.19 3.41 2.46
N ASN A 189 -16.83 4.28 3.41
CA ASN A 189 -17.66 5.39 3.87
C ASN A 189 -17.05 6.77 3.55
N ASN A 190 -15.85 6.84 2.95
CA ASN A 190 -15.11 8.04 2.57
C ASN A 190 -14.97 9.11 3.68
N HIS A 191 -14.69 8.67 4.90
CA HIS A 191 -14.51 9.48 6.09
C HIS A 191 -13.02 9.83 6.30
N LEU A 192 -12.54 10.83 5.58
CA LEU A 192 -11.22 11.44 5.81
C LEU A 192 -11.35 12.79 6.52
N GLY A 193 -10.76 12.91 7.72
CA GLY A 193 -10.57 14.20 8.35
C GLY A 193 -9.33 14.91 7.79
N LEU A 194 -9.52 16.05 7.12
CA LEU A 194 -8.41 16.84 6.56
C LEU A 194 -8.29 18.22 7.22
N GLN A 195 -7.21 18.42 7.98
CA GLN A 195 -6.80 19.73 8.48
C GLN A 195 -5.66 20.26 7.62
N VAL A 196 -5.66 21.58 7.39
CA VAL A 196 -4.68 22.25 6.53
C VAL A 196 -4.30 23.54 7.25
N SER A 197 -3.01 23.77 7.41
CA SER A 197 -2.41 24.94 8.03
C SER A 197 -1.14 25.33 7.28
N SER A 198 -0.51 26.44 7.67
CA SER A 198 0.83 26.79 7.22
C SER A 198 1.72 27.18 8.38
N GLN A 199 3.02 27.03 8.19
CA GLN A 199 4.04 27.58 9.07
C GLN A 199 5.15 28.18 8.21
N ALA A 200 5.33 29.50 8.27
CA ALA A 200 6.16 30.24 7.34
C ALA A 200 5.77 29.91 5.87
N THR A 201 6.71 29.42 5.06
CA THR A 201 6.50 29.00 3.66
C THR A 201 5.98 27.57 3.54
N ALA A 202 5.89 26.79 4.63
CA ALA A 202 5.48 25.40 4.57
C ALA A 202 3.94 25.26 4.60
N LEU A 203 3.39 24.41 3.71
CA LEU A 203 2.01 23.94 3.78
C LEU A 203 1.96 22.65 4.59
N GLN A 204 1.13 22.60 5.62
CA GLN A 204 0.97 21.45 6.49
C GLN A 204 -0.42 20.83 6.32
N LEU A 205 -0.47 19.53 6.09
CA LEU A 205 -1.69 18.75 6.05
C LEU A 205 -1.67 17.75 7.20
N ARG A 206 -2.79 17.64 7.92
CA ARG A 206 -3.00 16.59 8.91
C ARG A 206 -4.18 15.74 8.48
N LEU A 207 -3.88 14.50 8.12
CA LEU A 207 -4.83 13.50 7.66
C LEU A 207 -5.20 12.65 8.87
N LYS A 208 -6.50 12.62 9.18
CA LYS A 208 -7.10 11.74 10.18
C LYS A 208 -7.92 10.70 9.46
N ILE A 209 -7.31 9.55 9.27
CA ILE A 209 -7.82 8.45 8.45
C ILE A 209 -8.55 7.47 9.37
N SER A 210 -9.82 7.20 9.09
CA SER A 210 -10.62 6.27 9.89
C SER A 210 -10.04 4.86 9.80
N ARG A 211 -9.99 4.12 10.93
CA ARG A 211 -9.66 2.68 10.93
C ARG A 211 -10.51 1.86 9.96
N ARG A 212 -11.69 2.35 9.59
CA ARG A 212 -12.61 1.65 8.70
C ARG A 212 -12.22 1.76 7.22
N GLU A 213 -11.41 2.75 6.85
CA GLU A 213 -11.00 3.09 5.48
C GLU A 213 -9.53 3.55 5.48
N LEU A 214 -8.62 2.58 5.54
CA LEU A 214 -7.17 2.82 5.60
C LEU A 214 -6.57 2.83 4.19
N ASP A 215 -7.30 3.45 3.26
CA ASP A 215 -7.17 3.32 1.81
C ASP A 215 -6.69 4.61 1.13
N VAL A 216 -6.27 5.62 1.89
CA VAL A 216 -5.64 6.82 1.32
C VAL A 216 -4.42 6.41 0.51
N ASN A 217 -4.36 6.83 -0.76
CA ASN A 217 -3.31 6.42 -1.68
C ASN A 217 -2.59 7.60 -2.33
N ARG A 218 -3.31 8.65 -2.74
CA ARG A 218 -2.72 9.74 -3.53
C ARG A 218 -3.12 11.11 -3.01
N VAL A 219 -2.12 11.98 -2.84
CA VAL A 219 -2.30 13.39 -2.47
C VAL A 219 -1.71 14.26 -3.57
N ILE A 220 -2.53 15.18 -4.11
CA ILE A 220 -2.11 16.16 -5.10
C ILE A 220 -2.27 17.54 -4.48
N VAL A 221 -1.18 18.30 -4.44
CA VAL A 221 -1.19 19.69 -3.98
C VAL A 221 -0.74 20.57 -5.12
N THR A 222 -1.58 21.54 -5.51
CA THR A 222 -1.26 22.54 -6.53
C THR A 222 -1.34 23.93 -5.92
N SER A 223 -0.29 24.73 -6.04
CA SER A 223 -0.33 26.15 -5.68
C SER A 223 -0.67 27.01 -6.89
N TYR A 224 -1.24 28.18 -6.61
CA TYR A 224 -1.66 29.17 -7.59
C TYR A 224 -1.20 30.55 -7.13
N ASN A 225 -0.84 31.40 -8.08
CA ASN A 225 -0.49 32.78 -7.78
C ASN A 225 -1.74 33.63 -7.45
N HIS A 226 -1.53 34.91 -7.11
CA HIS A 226 -2.61 35.87 -6.83
C HIS A 226 -3.59 36.07 -7.99
N SER A 227 -3.16 35.81 -9.23
CA SER A 227 -3.99 35.85 -10.45
C SER A 227 -4.60 34.48 -10.80
N ALA A 228 -4.61 33.54 -9.87
CA ALA A 228 -5.14 32.18 -10.02
C ALA A 228 -4.49 31.34 -11.14
N GLN A 229 -3.25 31.64 -11.54
CA GLN A 229 -2.49 30.80 -12.45
C GLN A 229 -1.74 29.71 -11.68
N PRO A 230 -1.75 28.44 -12.14
CA PRO A 230 -1.06 27.35 -11.46
C PRO A 230 0.46 27.60 -11.47
N MET A 231 1.10 27.33 -10.33
CA MET A 231 2.54 27.55 -10.15
C MET A 231 3.31 26.24 -10.04
N GLN A 232 3.04 25.46 -9.00
CA GLN A 232 3.67 24.14 -8.80
C GLN A 232 2.63 23.11 -8.40
N THR A 233 2.85 21.87 -8.85
CA THR A 233 2.08 20.70 -8.41
C THR A 233 3.02 19.65 -7.85
N LYS A 234 2.70 19.16 -6.65
CA LYS A 234 3.37 18.03 -6.01
C LYS A 234 2.37 16.89 -5.88
N THR A 235 2.75 15.73 -6.38
CA THR A 235 1.96 14.51 -6.28
C THR A 235 2.71 13.52 -5.39
N LEU A 236 2.01 13.01 -4.39
CA LEU A 236 2.41 11.87 -3.58
C LEU A 236 1.49 10.71 -3.94
N ASN A 237 2.04 9.54 -4.25
CA ASN A 237 1.27 8.32 -4.48
C ASN A 237 1.95 7.16 -3.75
N PHE A 238 1.25 6.53 -2.82
CA PHE A 238 1.78 5.42 -2.05
C PHE A 238 1.92 4.17 -2.91
N ASN A 239 0.93 3.77 -3.70
CA ASN A 239 1.03 2.58 -4.55
C ASN A 239 2.16 2.63 -5.58
N THR A 240 2.40 3.77 -6.24
CA THR A 240 3.48 3.90 -7.25
C THR A 240 4.78 4.49 -6.70
N ARG A 241 4.81 4.82 -5.40
CA ARG A 241 5.89 5.58 -4.75
C ARG A 241 6.24 6.91 -5.40
N HIS A 242 5.36 7.46 -6.23
CA HIS A 242 5.60 8.75 -6.87
C HIS A 242 5.63 9.85 -5.80
N GLY A 243 6.62 10.73 -5.88
CA GLY A 243 6.87 11.75 -4.85
C GLY A 243 7.67 11.24 -3.63
N LEU A 244 8.10 9.97 -3.63
CA LEU A 244 8.97 9.36 -2.62
C LEU A 244 10.35 9.03 -3.21
N ALA A 245 11.35 8.86 -2.36
CA ALA A 245 12.71 8.46 -2.74
C ALA A 245 12.85 6.93 -2.76
N ALA A 246 12.19 6.26 -3.71
CA ALA A 246 12.13 4.80 -3.80
C ALA A 246 13.28 4.15 -4.60
N GLN A 247 14.50 4.70 -4.54
CA GLN A 247 15.68 4.11 -5.18
C GLN A 247 16.30 2.99 -4.33
N SER A 248 16.05 2.99 -3.02
CA SER A 248 16.55 2.00 -2.05
C SER A 248 15.61 1.92 -0.85
N THR A 249 15.71 0.86 -0.05
CA THR A 249 15.04 0.80 1.27
C THR A 249 15.52 1.93 2.18
N THR A 250 16.82 2.20 2.23
CA THR A 250 17.42 3.28 3.05
C THR A 250 16.80 4.65 2.78
N THR A 251 16.53 4.99 1.52
CA THR A 251 15.94 6.28 1.15
C THR A 251 14.43 6.30 1.28
N LEU A 252 13.76 5.17 1.08
CA LEU A 252 12.31 5.05 1.22
C LEU A 252 11.88 5.03 2.70
N ASP A 253 12.71 4.47 3.58
CA ASP A 253 12.47 4.34 5.02
C ASP A 253 12.99 5.58 5.80
N GLN A 254 12.92 6.75 5.17
CA GLN A 254 13.19 8.06 5.79
C GLN A 254 11.98 8.97 5.65
N ALA A 255 11.76 9.84 6.63
CA ALA A 255 10.59 10.74 6.65
C ALA A 255 10.64 11.88 5.61
N ASN A 256 11.78 12.16 4.99
CA ASN A 256 12.00 13.35 4.17
C ASN A 256 12.26 12.99 2.69
N TYR A 257 11.50 13.61 1.79
CA TYR A 257 11.50 13.37 0.36
C TYR A 257 11.46 14.69 -0.42
N ASN A 258 12.62 15.26 -0.76
CA ASN A 258 12.75 16.44 -1.63
C ASN A 258 11.71 17.55 -1.37
N GLY A 259 11.73 18.11 -0.15
CA GLY A 259 10.81 19.16 0.28
C GLY A 259 9.46 18.66 0.81
N LEU A 260 9.16 17.36 0.78
CA LEU A 260 8.01 16.75 1.46
C LEU A 260 8.48 15.98 2.70
N THR A 261 7.90 16.24 3.86
CA THR A 261 8.13 15.47 5.08
C THR A 261 6.86 14.72 5.48
N LEU A 262 6.96 13.41 5.72
CA LEU A 262 5.87 12.54 6.17
C LEU A 262 6.08 12.14 7.64
N GLN A 263 5.11 12.44 8.49
CA GLN A 263 5.20 12.18 9.93
C GLN A 263 3.97 11.40 10.40
N PRO A 264 4.01 10.06 10.30
CA PRO A 264 2.97 9.21 10.87
C PRO A 264 2.98 9.29 12.39
N GLN A 265 1.82 9.11 13.02
CA GLN A 265 1.72 8.83 14.45
C GLN A 265 1.61 7.34 14.70
N LYS A 266 1.87 6.91 15.94
CA LYS A 266 1.70 5.51 16.34
C LYS A 266 0.29 5.01 16.01
N PHE A 267 0.25 3.95 15.21
CA PHE A 267 -0.97 3.19 14.91
C PHE A 267 -0.86 1.77 15.51
N SER A 268 -1.99 1.21 15.91
CA SER A 268 -2.10 -0.13 16.47
C SER A 268 -3.55 -0.58 16.39
N ALA A 269 -3.84 -1.85 16.65
CA ALA A 269 -5.21 -2.40 16.66
C ALA A 269 -6.21 -1.66 17.56
N ARG A 270 -5.73 -0.85 18.53
CA ARG A 270 -6.55 -0.05 19.44
C ARG A 270 -6.81 1.38 18.95
N SER A 271 -6.08 1.84 17.95
CA SER A 271 -6.20 3.21 17.42
C SER A 271 -7.50 3.37 16.63
N LYS A 272 -8.29 4.40 16.95
CA LYS A 272 -9.54 4.69 16.19
C LYS A 272 -9.26 5.27 14.80
N ASN A 273 -8.13 5.96 14.66
CA ASN A 273 -7.71 6.62 13.42
C ASN A 273 -6.22 6.41 13.25
N GLU A 274 -5.78 6.33 12.00
CA GLU A 274 -4.42 6.62 11.61
C GLU A 274 -4.26 8.13 11.43
N ILE A 275 -3.12 8.67 11.86
CA ILE A 275 -2.79 10.08 11.69
C ILE A 275 -1.50 10.17 10.89
N LEU A 276 -1.55 10.90 9.78
CA LEU A 276 -0.40 11.19 8.95
C LEU A 276 -0.30 12.70 8.75
N ASN A 277 0.82 13.31 9.15
CA ASN A 277 1.09 14.71 8.86
C ASN A 277 2.01 14.81 7.64
N LEU A 278 1.68 15.69 6.71
CA LEU A 278 2.46 16.00 5.52
C LEU A 278 2.89 17.46 5.62
N THR A 279 4.18 17.72 5.47
CA THR A 279 4.71 19.08 5.39
C THR A 279 5.37 19.27 4.04
N TYR A 280 4.80 20.15 3.22
CA TYR A 280 5.38 20.60 1.96
C TYR A 280 6.20 21.86 2.26
N ASN A 281 7.50 21.69 2.45
CA ASN A 281 8.45 22.76 2.71
C ASN A 281 8.55 23.68 1.50
N ASP A 282 8.66 24.99 1.75
CA ASP A 282 8.82 26.03 0.73
C ASP A 282 7.73 26.04 -0.36
N PHE A 283 6.52 25.61 0.00
CA PHE A 283 5.41 25.45 -0.95
C PHE A 283 4.59 26.74 -1.13
N LEU A 284 4.49 27.56 -0.09
CA LEU A 284 3.68 28.79 0.00
C LEU A 284 4.57 30.04 0.01
N THR A 285 5.33 30.25 -1.07
CA THR A 285 6.14 31.47 -1.27
C THR A 285 5.26 32.72 -1.45
N ASP A 286 5.85 33.93 -1.41
CA ASP A 286 5.13 35.24 -1.52
C ASP A 286 4.33 35.42 -2.81
N ALA A 287 4.73 34.73 -3.87
CA ALA A 287 3.98 34.71 -5.12
C ALA A 287 2.71 33.84 -5.06
N VAL A 288 2.58 32.93 -4.08
CA VAL A 288 1.42 32.03 -3.93
C VAL A 288 0.28 32.75 -3.22
N GLY A 289 -0.86 32.84 -3.89
CA GLY A 289 -2.11 33.34 -3.29
C GLY A 289 -2.94 32.24 -2.63
N HIS A 290 -2.95 31.03 -3.21
CA HIS A 290 -3.69 29.91 -2.64
C HIS A 290 -3.18 28.53 -3.10
N ALA A 291 -3.60 27.48 -2.41
CA ALA A 291 -3.31 26.10 -2.78
C ALA A 291 -4.56 25.21 -2.77
N HIS A 292 -4.61 24.24 -3.68
CA HIS A 292 -5.66 23.22 -3.76
C HIS A 292 -5.07 21.86 -3.39
N ILE A 293 -5.75 21.14 -2.50
CA ILE A 293 -5.36 19.82 -2.00
C ILE A 293 -6.43 18.84 -2.40
N LYS A 294 -6.07 17.80 -3.16
CA LYS A 294 -6.96 16.69 -3.54
C LYS A 294 -6.39 15.38 -3.02
N ILE A 295 -7.22 14.57 -2.36
CA ILE A 295 -6.83 13.28 -1.80
C ILE A 295 -7.71 12.20 -2.39
N TYR A 296 -7.08 11.11 -2.82
CA TYR A 296 -7.71 9.98 -3.47
C TYR A 296 -7.42 8.67 -2.73
N ASP A 297 -8.39 7.77 -2.75
CA ASP A 297 -8.23 6.39 -2.26
C ASP A 297 -7.46 5.50 -3.25
N VAL A 298 -7.27 4.23 -2.89
CA VAL A 298 -6.65 3.20 -3.73
C VAL A 298 -7.39 2.92 -5.03
N HIS A 299 -8.69 3.18 -5.10
CA HIS A 299 -9.53 2.98 -6.29
C HIS A 299 -9.60 4.23 -7.18
N GLY A 300 -8.94 5.33 -6.78
CA GLY A 300 -8.90 6.58 -7.53
C GLY A 300 -10.09 7.50 -7.31
N ASN A 301 -10.96 7.22 -6.33
CA ASN A 301 -12.05 8.12 -5.96
C ASN A 301 -11.50 9.34 -5.22
N LEU A 302 -12.07 10.52 -5.47
CA LEU A 302 -11.73 11.73 -4.71
C LEU A 302 -12.43 11.68 -3.35
N ILE A 303 -11.67 11.53 -2.27
CA ILE A 303 -12.19 11.37 -0.91
C ILE A 303 -12.05 12.64 -0.05
N ALA A 304 -11.19 13.59 -0.44
CA ALA A 304 -11.17 14.92 0.13
C ALA A 304 -10.66 15.97 -0.85
N HIS A 305 -11.21 17.18 -0.76
CA HIS A 305 -10.73 18.36 -1.46
C HIS A 305 -10.79 19.58 -0.55
N LYS A 306 -9.71 20.36 -0.49
CA LYS A 306 -9.67 21.59 0.29
C LYS A 306 -8.88 22.68 -0.44
N ARG A 307 -9.36 23.91 -0.33
CA ARG A 307 -8.67 25.12 -0.76
C ARG A 307 -8.08 25.81 0.46
N TYR A 308 -6.82 26.18 0.39
CA TYR A 308 -6.10 26.97 1.38
C TYR A 308 -5.84 28.37 0.81
N GLN A 309 -6.33 29.41 1.47
CA GLN A 309 -5.94 30.79 1.17
C GLN A 309 -4.78 31.15 2.08
N ARG A 310 -3.74 31.77 1.53
CA ARG A 310 -2.63 32.30 2.33
C ARG A 310 -3.02 33.61 3.01
#